data_AF-A0A2D6Y152-F1
#
_entry.id   AF-A0A2D6Y152-F1
#
_cell.length_a   1.000
_cell.length_b   1.000
_cell.length_c   1.000
_cell.angle_alpha   90.00
_cell.angle_beta   90.00
_cell.angle_gamma   90.00
#
_symmetry.space_group_name_H-M   'P 1'
#
loop_
_entity.id
_entity.type
_entity.pdbx_description
1 polymer ?
#
loop_
_entity_poly.entity_id
_entity_poly.type
_entity_poly.pdbx_seq_one_letter_code
_entity_poly.pdbx_strand_id
1 'polypeptide(L)'
;MHNRDAVFLDELCPKLRVRRWRQSLHTFTGQSCIYCGKPSESIDHVLPRARGGLSVTENCVPACLSCNGRKSDADVFDWYRRQRFYDPRRAMAIRAWMDGDLRLARRLLEWAEPKQGSSDPSTDDPGLAFQTA
;
A
#
# COMPACT_ATOMS: atom_id res chain seq x y z
N MET A 1 -3.88 17.95 -35.65
CA MET A 1 -3.08 16.74 -35.41
C MET A 1 -3.93 15.79 -34.59
N HIS A 2 -4.31 14.66 -35.20
CA HIS A 2 -5.28 13.74 -34.61
C HIS A 2 -4.70 13.10 -33.35
N ASN A 3 -5.51 13.03 -32.29
CA ASN A 3 -5.24 12.32 -31.03
C ASN A 3 -5.06 10.78 -31.20
N ARG A 4 -4.86 10.31 -32.44
CA ARG A 4 -4.72 8.90 -32.84
C ARG A 4 -3.26 8.51 -33.09
N ASP A 5 -2.35 9.49 -33.15
CA ASP A 5 -0.91 9.27 -33.33
C ASP A 5 -0.11 9.42 -32.03
N ALA A 6 -0.79 9.47 -30.88
CA ALA A 6 -0.14 9.48 -29.59
C ALA A 6 0.50 8.12 -29.34
N VAL A 7 1.74 7.94 -29.84
CA VAL A 7 2.56 6.80 -29.47
C VAL A 7 2.79 6.89 -27.97
N PHE A 8 2.20 5.97 -27.21
CA PHE A 8 2.39 5.92 -25.77
C PHE A 8 3.89 5.72 -25.49
N LEU A 9 4.55 6.70 -24.88
CA LEU A 9 5.99 6.63 -24.57
C LEU A 9 6.38 5.39 -23.75
N ASP A 10 5.41 4.75 -23.08
CA ASP A 10 5.57 3.50 -22.32
C ASP A 10 5.65 2.24 -23.19
N GLU A 11 5.23 2.33 -24.46
CA GLU A 11 5.37 1.27 -25.46
C GLU A 11 6.76 1.30 -26.10
N LEU A 12 7.31 2.50 -26.27
CA LEU A 12 8.65 2.71 -26.84
C LEU A 12 9.77 2.54 -25.80
N CYS A 13 9.52 2.81 -24.52
CA CYS A 13 10.54 2.75 -23.48
C CYS A 13 10.13 1.84 -22.31
N PRO A 14 10.61 0.58 -22.28
CA PRO A 14 10.35 -0.35 -21.19
C PRO A 14 10.73 0.19 -19.79
N LYS A 15 11.77 1.04 -19.71
CA LYS A 15 12.20 1.65 -18.45
C LYS A 15 11.15 2.61 -17.88
N LEU A 16 10.45 3.36 -18.74
CA LEU A 16 9.37 4.26 -18.31
C LEU A 16 8.17 3.47 -17.81
N ARG A 17 7.80 2.40 -18.52
CA ARG A 17 6.75 1.47 -18.11
C ARG A 17 7.02 0.88 -16.72
N VAL A 18 8.22 0.36 -16.48
CA VAL A 18 8.61 -0.20 -15.18
C VAL A 18 8.58 0.87 -14.09
N ARG A 19 9.06 2.09 -14.36
CA ARG A 19 9.01 3.21 -13.41
C ARG A 19 7.57 3.57 -13.04
N ARG A 20 6.68 3.72 -14.03
CA ARG A 20 5.26 4.04 -13.82
C ARG A 20 4.53 2.93 -13.06
N TRP A 21 4.81 1.67 -13.38
CA TRP A 21 4.28 0.53 -12.64
C TRP A 21 4.75 0.53 -11.18
N ARG A 22 6.05 0.73 -10.91
CA ARG A 22 6.52 0.85 -9.52
C ARG A 22 5.85 2.01 -8.78
N GLN A 23 5.67 3.14 -9.44
CA GLN A 23 4.98 4.30 -8.88
C GLN A 23 3.52 3.98 -8.55
N SER A 24 2.81 3.22 -9.40
CA SER A 24 1.42 2.86 -9.15
C SER A 24 1.26 1.98 -7.90
N LEU A 25 2.22 1.09 -7.61
CA LEU A 25 2.22 0.31 -6.37
C LEU A 25 2.30 1.22 -5.14
N HIS A 26 3.21 2.20 -5.13
CA HIS A 26 3.31 3.18 -4.04
C HIS A 26 2.02 3.99 -3.88
N THR A 27 1.46 4.49 -4.99
CA THR A 27 0.21 5.25 -4.96
C THR A 27 -0.96 4.42 -4.44
N PHE A 28 -1.00 3.13 -4.77
CA PHE A 28 -2.06 2.21 -4.34
C PHE A 28 -2.17 2.10 -2.82
N THR A 29 -1.05 2.04 -2.11
CA THR A 29 -1.01 1.97 -0.63
C THR A 29 -0.98 3.34 0.04
N GLY A 30 -1.19 4.43 -0.70
CA GLY A 30 -1.07 5.79 -0.13
C GLY A 30 0.36 6.14 0.29
N GLN A 31 1.37 5.58 -0.38
CA GLN A 31 2.79 5.69 -0.06
C GLN A 31 3.16 5.09 1.30
N SER A 32 2.37 4.13 1.78
CA SER A 32 2.63 3.40 3.02
C SER A 32 3.29 2.04 2.75
N CYS A 33 4.26 1.69 3.59
CA CYS A 33 4.91 0.38 3.64
C CYS A 33 3.88 -0.67 4.05
N ILE A 34 3.73 -1.72 3.25
CA ILE A 34 2.74 -2.78 3.50
C ILE A 34 2.97 -3.47 4.85
N TYR A 35 4.23 -3.56 5.29
CA TYR A 35 4.62 -4.25 6.52
C TYR A 35 4.39 -3.41 7.79
N CYS A 36 4.90 -2.19 7.84
CA CYS A 36 4.98 -1.42 9.08
C CYS A 36 4.19 -0.10 9.08
N GLY A 37 3.65 0.30 7.94
CA GLY A 37 2.87 1.52 7.80
C GLY A 37 3.65 2.83 7.64
N LYS A 38 4.97 2.78 7.79
CA LYS A 38 5.84 3.95 7.54
C LYS A 38 5.91 4.28 6.05
N PRO A 39 6.39 5.48 5.66
CA PRO A 39 6.55 5.82 4.25
C PRO A 39 7.30 4.75 3.46
N SER A 40 6.74 4.36 2.30
CA SER A 40 7.35 3.41 1.38
C SER A 40 8.36 4.12 0.48
N GLU A 41 9.53 3.51 0.30
CA GLU A 41 10.67 4.10 -0.44
C GLU A 41 11.18 3.16 -1.54
N SER A 42 10.82 1.87 -1.44
CA SER A 42 11.26 0.82 -2.33
C SER A 42 10.11 -0.14 -2.65
N ILE A 43 10.34 -0.98 -3.65
CA ILE A 43 9.48 -2.13 -3.95
C ILE A 43 10.22 -3.38 -3.51
N ASP A 44 9.57 -4.16 -2.65
CA ASP A 44 10.05 -5.45 -2.18
C ASP A 44 9.37 -6.58 -2.94
N HIS A 45 10.10 -7.69 -3.09
CA HIS A 45 9.60 -8.93 -3.67
C HIS A 45 9.17 -9.86 -2.54
N VAL A 46 7.87 -10.14 -2.45
CA VAL A 46 7.28 -10.96 -1.39
C VAL A 46 7.92 -12.35 -1.37
N LEU A 47 7.86 -13.06 -2.51
CA LEU A 47 8.79 -14.14 -2.85
C LEU A 47 10.09 -13.51 -3.37
N PRO A 48 11.24 -13.68 -2.68
CA PRO A 48 12.49 -13.06 -3.07
C PRO A 48 12.95 -13.45 -4.48
N ARG A 49 13.59 -12.52 -5.19
CA ARG A 49 14.15 -12.78 -6.53
C ARG A 49 15.16 -13.93 -6.54
N ALA A 50 15.98 -14.05 -5.49
CA ALA A 50 16.94 -15.14 -5.32
C ALA A 50 16.26 -16.52 -5.25
N ARG A 51 14.96 -16.57 -4.97
CA ARG A 51 14.13 -17.78 -4.91
C ARG A 51 13.12 -17.85 -6.07
N GLY A 52 13.36 -17.13 -7.17
CA GLY A 52 12.53 -17.16 -8.38
C GLY A 52 11.36 -16.16 -8.40
N GLY A 53 11.30 -15.22 -7.45
CA GLY A 53 10.27 -14.19 -7.42
C GLY A 53 10.22 -13.31 -8.67
N LEU A 54 9.05 -13.27 -9.32
CA LEU A 54 8.80 -12.46 -10.51
C LEU A 54 8.54 -10.99 -10.17
N SER A 55 8.80 -10.09 -11.12
CA SER A 55 8.44 -8.66 -10.98
C SER A 55 7.04 -8.40 -11.53
N VAL A 56 6.04 -8.93 -10.82
CA VAL A 56 4.61 -8.79 -11.11
C VAL A 56 3.90 -8.18 -9.91
N THR A 57 2.72 -7.60 -10.12
CA THR A 57 1.99 -6.87 -9.07
C THR A 57 1.77 -7.75 -7.84
N GLU A 58 1.36 -9.00 -8.02
CA GLU A 58 1.07 -9.97 -6.96
C GLU A 58 2.29 -10.29 -6.08
N ASN A 59 3.50 -10.11 -6.63
CA ASN A 59 4.75 -10.39 -5.91
C ASN A 59 5.51 -9.12 -5.48
N CYS A 60 5.10 -7.94 -5.94
CA CYS A 60 5.80 -6.69 -5.70
C CYS A 60 4.97 -5.74 -4.84
N VAL A 61 5.49 -5.41 -3.67
CA VAL A 61 4.78 -4.60 -2.67
C VAL A 61 5.58 -3.36 -2.28
N PRO A 62 4.93 -2.23 -1.97
CA PRO A 62 5.60 -1.05 -1.41
C PRO A 62 6.17 -1.33 -0.02
N ALA A 63 7.45 -1.01 0.19
CA ALA A 63 8.14 -1.21 1.46
C ALA A 63 9.10 -0.04 1.76
N CYS A 64 9.28 0.28 3.05
CA CYS A 64 10.36 1.16 3.48
C CYS A 64 11.71 0.43 3.38
N LEU A 65 12.82 1.19 3.30
CA LEU A 65 14.15 0.60 3.16
C LEU A 65 14.51 -0.32 4.32
N SER A 66 14.07 0.03 5.54
CA SER A 66 14.35 -0.78 6.74
C SER A 66 13.66 -2.15 6.72
N CYS A 67 12.39 -2.21 6.33
CA CYS A 67 11.65 -3.48 6.27
C CYS A 67 12.17 -4.36 5.13
N ASN A 68 12.34 -3.78 3.94
CA ASN A 68 12.87 -4.50 2.78
C ASN A 68 14.26 -5.08 3.08
N GLY A 69 15.18 -4.29 3.62
CA GLY A 69 16.53 -4.75 3.98
C GLY A 69 16.54 -5.81 5.09
N ARG A 70 15.66 -5.70 6.09
CA ARG A 70 15.56 -6.71 7.17
C ARG A 70 14.90 -8.01 6.73
N LYS A 71 13.93 -7.94 5.81
CA LYS A 71 13.32 -9.14 5.21
C LYS A 71 14.32 -9.85 4.33
N SER A 72 15.03 -9.13 3.48
CA SER A 72 16.00 -9.69 2.54
C SER A 72 15.36 -10.85 1.75
N ASP A 73 15.99 -12.02 1.79
CA ASP A 73 15.58 -13.26 1.15
C ASP A 73 14.79 -14.20 2.08
N ALA A 74 14.38 -13.73 3.27
CA ALA A 74 13.53 -14.50 4.16
C ALA A 74 12.12 -14.69 3.58
N ASP A 75 11.44 -15.75 4.02
CA ASP A 75 10.01 -15.91 3.80
C ASP A 75 9.25 -14.75 4.43
N VAL A 76 8.31 -14.17 3.68
CA VAL A 76 7.61 -12.95 4.09
C VAL A 76 6.81 -13.14 5.36
N PHE A 77 6.11 -14.27 5.51
CA PHE A 77 5.18 -14.49 6.62
C PHE A 77 5.95 -14.87 7.88
N ASP A 78 6.96 -15.72 7.74
CA ASP A 78 7.86 -16.08 8.84
C ASP A 78 8.64 -14.89 9.36
N TRP A 79 9.14 -14.03 8.47
CA TRP A 79 9.83 -12.80 8.87
C TRP A 79 8.86 -11.83 9.52
N TYR A 80 7.72 -11.57 8.90
CA TYR A 80 6.78 -10.55 9.36
C TYR A 80 6.20 -10.88 10.74
N ARG A 81 5.89 -12.16 11.00
CA ARG A 81 5.38 -12.64 12.29
C ARG A 81 6.33 -12.42 13.46
N ARG A 82 7.64 -12.28 13.20
CA ARG A 82 8.67 -12.03 14.23
C ARG A 82 8.89 -10.54 14.51
N GLN A 83 8.24 -9.64 13.76
CA GLN A 83 8.46 -8.20 13.94
C GLN A 83 7.63 -7.65 15.11
N ARG A 84 8.20 -6.67 15.83
CA ARG A 84 7.52 -5.98 16.94
C ARG A 84 6.26 -5.22 16.51
N PHE A 85 6.17 -4.86 15.24
CA PHE A 85 5.05 -4.15 14.62
C PHE A 85 4.12 -5.08 13.82
N TYR A 86 4.16 -6.39 14.10
CA TYR A 86 3.28 -7.35 13.44
C TYR A 86 1.81 -6.96 13.65
N ASP A 87 1.05 -6.93 12.56
CA ASP A 87 -0.40 -6.75 12.57
C ASP A 87 -1.04 -7.86 11.73
N PRO A 88 -1.95 -8.68 12.28
CA PRO A 88 -2.63 -9.72 11.53
C PRO A 88 -3.42 -9.18 10.32
N ARG A 89 -3.95 -7.94 10.38
CA ARG A 89 -4.67 -7.31 9.26
C ARG A 89 -3.76 -7.05 8.08
N ARG A 90 -2.52 -6.62 8.34
CA ARG A 90 -1.49 -6.44 7.29
C ARG A 90 -1.01 -7.77 6.74
N ALA A 91 -0.87 -8.79 7.59
CA ALA A 91 -0.55 -10.14 7.12
C ALA A 91 -1.63 -10.66 6.15
N MET A 92 -2.91 -10.45 6.49
CA MET A 92 -4.03 -10.76 5.59
C MET A 92 -4.00 -9.90 4.32
N ALA A 93 -3.63 -8.61 4.42
CA ALA A 93 -3.51 -7.74 3.25
C ALA A 93 -2.41 -8.23 2.28
N ILE A 94 -1.26 -8.68 2.80
CA ILE A 94 -0.18 -9.25 2.01
C ILE A 94 -0.66 -10.52 1.29
N ARG A 95 -1.39 -11.40 1.98
CA ARG A 95 -1.97 -12.60 1.35
C ARG A 95 -2.97 -12.23 0.23
N ALA A 96 -3.93 -11.35 0.53
CA ALA A 96 -4.89 -10.89 -0.48
C ALA A 96 -4.20 -10.25 -1.70
N TRP A 97 -3.10 -9.51 -1.47
CA TRP A 97 -2.27 -8.95 -2.54
C TRP A 97 -1.62 -10.02 -3.41
N MET A 98 -1.05 -11.06 -2.79
CA MET A 98 -0.46 -12.21 -3.50
C MET A 98 -1.49 -12.99 -4.32
N ASP A 99 -2.72 -13.07 -3.84
CA ASP A 99 -3.82 -13.74 -4.53
C ASP A 99 -4.45 -12.87 -5.65
N GLY A 100 -3.98 -11.63 -5.81
CA GLY A 100 -4.49 -10.68 -6.80
C GLY A 100 -5.76 -9.94 -6.37
N ASP A 101 -6.27 -10.18 -5.16
CA ASP A 101 -7.40 -9.42 -4.59
C ASP A 101 -6.92 -8.10 -3.98
N LEU A 102 -6.54 -7.18 -4.86
CA LEU A 102 -6.06 -5.86 -4.48
C LEU A 102 -7.14 -5.05 -3.74
N ARG A 103 -8.43 -5.25 -4.06
CA ARG A 103 -9.52 -4.53 -3.39
C ARG A 103 -9.57 -4.90 -1.91
N LEU A 104 -9.50 -6.19 -1.59
CA LEU A 104 -9.44 -6.67 -0.21
C LEU A 104 -8.15 -6.22 0.48
N ALA A 105 -7.00 -6.33 -0.21
CA ALA A 105 -5.71 -5.90 0.33
C ALA A 105 -5.75 -4.42 0.78
N ARG A 106 -6.32 -3.54 -0.05
CA ARG A 106 -6.49 -2.12 0.28
C ARG A 106 -7.37 -1.90 1.51
N ARG A 107 -8.52 -2.57 1.59
CA ARG A 107 -9.43 -2.43 2.74
C ARG A 107 -8.78 -2.86 4.05
N LEU A 108 -8.04 -3.97 4.02
CA LEU A 108 -7.32 -4.47 5.19
C LEU A 108 -6.21 -3.49 5.64
N LEU A 109 -5.52 -2.84 4.71
CA LEU A 109 -4.54 -1.80 5.02
C LEU A 109 -5.19 -0.55 5.62
N GLU A 110 -6.32 -0.10 5.06
CA GLU A 110 -7.11 1.03 5.60
C GLU A 110 -7.57 0.76 7.05
N TRP A 111 -7.90 -0.49 7.39
CA TRP A 111 -8.25 -0.86 8.76
C TRP A 111 -7.05 -1.01 9.69
N ALA A 112 -5.86 -1.33 9.16
CA ALA A 112 -4.63 -1.43 9.94
C ALA A 112 -4.08 -0.04 10.36
N GLU A 113 -4.35 0.99 9.55
CA GLU A 113 -4.07 2.39 9.86
C GLU A 113 -5.38 3.20 9.92
N PRO A 114 -6.14 3.12 11.02
CA PRO A 114 -7.27 4.03 11.18
C PRO A 114 -6.70 5.46 11.16
N LYS A 115 -6.97 6.20 10.08
CA LYS A 115 -6.77 7.65 10.07
C LYS A 115 -7.48 8.17 11.31
N GLN A 116 -6.76 8.89 12.18
CA GLN A 116 -7.41 9.59 13.28
C GLN A 116 -8.58 10.38 12.69
N GLY A 117 -9.77 10.21 13.27
CA GLY A 117 -11.04 10.54 12.65
C GLY A 117 -11.05 11.90 11.98
N SER A 118 -11.73 11.98 10.85
CA SER A 118 -12.33 13.24 10.41
C SER A 118 -13.11 13.81 11.59
N SER A 119 -12.57 14.84 12.24
CA SER A 119 -13.40 15.77 12.99
C SER A 119 -14.30 16.43 11.95
N ASP A 120 -15.55 15.98 11.83
CA ASP A 120 -16.62 16.79 11.26
C ASP A 120 -16.96 17.87 12.30
N PRO A 121 -16.67 19.16 12.07
CA PRO A 121 -17.20 20.24 12.89
C PRO A 121 -18.49 20.71 12.21
N SER A 122 -19.59 19.96 12.36
CA SER A 122 -20.90 20.44 11.88
C SER A 122 -22.06 19.91 12.72
N THR A 123 -22.08 20.33 13.99
CA THR A 123 -23.34 20.63 14.70
C THR A 123 -23.01 21.66 15.78
N ASP A 124 -22.84 22.92 15.35
CA ASP A 124 -23.15 24.05 16.21
C ASP A 124 -24.68 24.12 16.29
N ASP A 125 -25.25 23.60 17.38
CA ASP A 125 -26.65 23.84 17.74
C ASP A 125 -26.67 24.96 18.81
N PRO A 126 -26.98 26.22 18.44
CA PRO A 126 -27.09 27.29 19.41
C PRO A 126 -28.43 27.17 20.17
N GLY A 127 -28.34 26.54 21.35
CA GLY A 127 -29.11 26.87 22.55
C GLY A 127 -30.60 27.18 22.43
N LEU A 128 -31.45 26.21 22.79
CA LEU A 128 -32.77 26.52 23.36
C LEU A 128 -32.62 26.89 24.84
N ALA A 129 -32.57 28.19 25.12
CA ALA A 129 -32.80 28.72 26.45
C ALA A 129 -34.30 28.58 26.79
N PHE A 130 -34.64 27.68 27.71
CA PHE A 130 -35.97 27.65 28.30
C PHE A 130 -36.03 28.72 29.40
N GLN A 131 -36.63 29.87 29.08
CA GLN A 131 -37.16 30.80 30.07
C GLN A 131 -38.66 30.56 30.18
N THR A 132 -39.12 30.20 31.36
CA THR A 132 -40.52 30.39 31.76
C THR A 132 -40.56 30.93 33.18
N ALA A 133 -41.41 31.94 33.33
CA ALA A 133 -41.64 32.78 34.50
C ALA A 133 -42.30 32.05 35.68
#